data_AF-W1WF09-F1
#
_entry.id   AF-W1WF09-F1
#
_cell.length_a   1.000
_cell.length_b   1.000
_cell.length_c   1.000
_cell.angle_alpha   90.00
_cell.angle_beta   90.00
_cell.angle_gamma   90.00
#
_symmetry.space_group_name_H-M   'P 1'
#
loop_
_entity.id
_entity.type
_entity.pdbx_description
1 polymer ?
#
loop_
_entity_poly.entity_id
_entity_poly.type
_entity_poly.pdbx_seq_one_letter_code
_entity_poly.pdbx_strand_id
1 'polypeptide(L)'
;ENPNYYRGIILHAYDADIVIFMIPAGDKTTIFPPSFGNSLNREVIGVVSKVDTGKDVEAPRRNLKLAGATKIFEISVHDQESLDRLCDYIYS
;
A
#
# COMPACT_ATOMS: atom_id res chain seq x y z
N GLU A 1 1.85 6.55 -18.36
CA GLU A 1 0.97 5.59 -17.64
C GLU A 1 -0.17 5.18 -18.55
N ASN A 2 -0.65 3.92 -18.46
CA ASN A 2 -1.71 3.38 -19.31
C ASN A 2 -3.03 3.28 -18.51
N PRO A 3 -4.08 4.03 -18.86
CA PRO A 3 -5.36 4.05 -18.14
C PRO A 3 -6.04 2.68 -17.98
N ASN A 4 -5.71 1.72 -18.86
CA ASN A 4 -6.32 0.40 -18.86
C ASN A 4 -6.05 -0.42 -17.58
N TYR A 5 -4.91 -0.21 -16.91
CA TYR A 5 -4.60 -0.94 -15.67
C TYR A 5 -5.51 -0.55 -14.52
N TYR A 6 -5.95 0.72 -14.46
CA TYR A 6 -6.81 1.20 -13.38
C TYR A 6 -8.21 0.58 -13.43
N ARG A 7 -8.75 0.33 -14.63
CA ARG A 7 -10.08 -0.29 -14.77
C ARG A 7 -10.11 -1.72 -14.20
N GLY A 8 -9.04 -2.49 -14.43
CA GLY A 8 -8.90 -3.82 -13.84
C GLY A 8 -8.83 -3.74 -12.30
N ILE A 9 -8.02 -2.83 -11.77
CA ILE A 9 -7.89 -2.61 -10.32
C ILE A 9 -9.25 -2.23 -9.71
N ILE A 10 -9.98 -1.29 -10.29
CA ILE A 10 -11.28 -0.84 -9.79
C ILE A 10 -12.29 -2.00 -9.79
N LEU A 11 -12.32 -2.81 -10.85
CA LEU A 11 -13.25 -3.94 -10.95
C LEU A 11 -12.94 -5.01 -9.89
N HIS A 12 -11.66 -5.33 -9.67
CA HIS A 12 -11.25 -6.31 -8.67
C HIS A 12 -11.38 -5.79 -7.24
N ALA A 13 -11.17 -4.49 -7.03
CA ALA A 13 -11.39 -3.85 -5.73
C ALA A 13 -12.88 -3.86 -5.32
N TYR A 14 -13.81 -3.95 -6.29
CA TYR A 14 -15.24 -3.95 -5.99
C TYR A 14 -15.65 -5.08 -5.03
N ASP A 15 -15.09 -6.27 -5.19
CA ASP A 15 -15.39 -7.43 -4.33
C ASP A 15 -14.39 -7.60 -3.18
N ALA A 16 -13.41 -6.71 -3.04
CA ALA A 16 -12.41 -6.77 -1.98
C ALA A 16 -12.90 -6.05 -0.72
N ASP A 17 -12.61 -6.62 0.45
CA ASP A 17 -12.83 -5.96 1.74
C ASP A 17 -11.80 -4.83 1.97
N ILE A 18 -10.54 -5.11 1.64
CA ILE A 18 -9.40 -4.20 1.83
C ILE A 18 -8.52 -4.21 0.57
N VAL A 19 -8.08 -3.02 0.14
CA VAL A 19 -7.08 -2.85 -0.93
C VAL A 19 -5.74 -2.43 -0.32
N ILE A 20 -4.65 -3.08 -0.76
CA ILE A 20 -3.30 -2.78 -0.28
C ILE A 20 -2.49 -2.10 -1.39
N PHE A 21 -2.01 -0.89 -1.13
CA PHE A 21 -0.96 -0.25 -1.91
C PHE A 21 0.39 -0.54 -1.29
N MET A 22 1.33 -1.07 -2.07
CA MET A 22 2.63 -1.48 -1.56
C MET A 22 3.76 -0.77 -2.33
N ILE A 23 4.73 -0.20 -1.60
CA ILE A 23 5.94 0.41 -2.15
C ILE A 23 7.15 -0.11 -1.35
N PRO A 24 8.25 -0.57 -1.97
CA PRO A 24 9.43 -1.00 -1.24
C PRO A 24 10.24 0.18 -0.69
N ALA A 25 10.95 -0.04 0.41
CA ALA A 25 11.86 0.93 1.01
C ALA A 25 12.93 1.40 0.00
N GLY A 26 13.20 2.69 -0.01
CA GLY A 26 14.10 3.37 -0.93
C GLY A 26 13.51 3.69 -2.30
N ASP A 27 12.29 3.24 -2.61
CA ASP A 27 11.62 3.61 -3.85
C ASP A 27 10.87 4.94 -3.69
N LYS A 28 11.28 5.92 -4.50
CA LYS A 28 10.71 7.27 -4.48
C LYS A 28 9.59 7.43 -5.51
N THR A 29 9.42 6.44 -6.38
CA THR A 29 8.39 6.44 -7.41
C THR A 29 7.11 5.83 -6.85
N THR A 30 5.98 6.26 -7.39
CA THR A 30 4.68 5.62 -7.13
C THR A 30 3.94 5.53 -8.45
N ILE A 31 3.39 4.35 -8.72
CA ILE A 31 2.47 4.11 -9.84
C ILE A 31 1.03 4.47 -9.48
N PHE A 32 0.78 4.84 -8.22
CA PHE A 32 -0.53 5.23 -7.72
C PHE A 32 -0.69 6.74 -7.87
N PRO A 33 -1.64 7.22 -8.71
CA PRO A 33 -1.94 8.63 -8.80
C PRO A 33 -2.38 9.20 -7.44
N PRO A 34 -2.20 10.51 -7.21
CA PRO A 34 -2.72 11.16 -6.01
C PRO A 34 -4.22 10.91 -5.85
N SER A 35 -4.66 10.60 -4.64
CA SER A 35 -6.04 10.30 -4.26
C SER A 35 -6.70 9.12 -5.00
N PHE A 36 -5.94 8.26 -5.68
CA PHE A 36 -6.49 7.12 -6.40
C PHE A 36 -7.30 6.17 -5.50
N GLY A 37 -6.83 5.96 -4.26
CA GLY A 37 -7.52 5.12 -3.26
C GLY A 37 -8.93 5.61 -2.94
N ASN A 38 -9.18 6.93 -2.98
CA ASN A 38 -10.51 7.49 -2.73
C ASN A 38 -11.55 7.06 -3.78
N SER A 39 -11.11 6.70 -4.98
CA SER A 39 -11.98 6.25 -6.07
C SER A 39 -12.40 4.79 -5.95
N LEU A 40 -11.79 4.01 -5.04
CA LEU A 40 -12.03 2.56 -4.94
C LEU A 40 -13.24 2.19 -4.08
N ASN A 41 -13.86 3.15 -3.37
CA ASN A 41 -15.00 2.93 -2.45
C ASN A 41 -14.77 1.77 -1.44
N ARG A 42 -13.51 1.52 -1.10
CA ARG A 42 -13.05 0.49 -0.16
C ARG A 42 -11.98 1.05 0.74
N GLU A 43 -11.73 0.36 1.84
CA GLU A 43 -10.60 0.69 2.69
C GLU A 43 -9.29 0.45 1.92
N VAL A 44 -8.42 1.46 1.92
CA VAL A 44 -7.10 1.38 1.31
C VAL A 44 -6.05 1.54 2.39
N ILE A 45 -5.24 0.49 2.57
CA ILE A 45 -4.06 0.53 3.42
C ILE A 45 -2.78 0.59 2.60
N GLY A 46 -1.75 1.18 3.18
CA GLY A 46 -0.41 1.27 2.61
C GLY A 46 0.53 0.29 3.29
N VAL A 47 1.46 -0.27 2.52
CA VAL A 47 2.53 -1.11 3.04
C VAL A 47 3.87 -0.65 2.47
N VAL A 48 4.79 -0.28 3.34
CA VAL A 48 6.20 -0.09 3.01
C VAL A 48 6.92 -1.41 3.27
N SER A 49 7.40 -2.07 2.22
CA SER A 49 8.08 -3.38 2.34
C SER A 49 9.60 -3.23 2.36
N LYS A 50 10.32 -4.29 2.75
CA LYS A 50 11.81 -4.35 2.74
C LYS A 50 12.47 -3.32 3.65
N VAL A 51 11.84 -2.98 4.78
CA VAL A 51 12.35 -1.96 5.72
C VAL A 51 13.65 -2.39 6.42
N ASP A 52 13.96 -3.68 6.42
CA ASP A 52 15.23 -4.26 6.90
C ASP A 52 16.46 -3.80 6.10
N THR A 53 16.26 -3.25 4.89
CA THR A 53 17.36 -2.82 4.02
C THR A 53 18.04 -1.52 4.44
N GLY A 54 17.55 -0.85 5.50
CA GLY A 54 18.09 0.44 5.98
C GLY A 54 17.89 1.61 5.00
N LYS A 55 17.04 1.43 3.99
CA LYS A 55 16.71 2.45 3.00
C LYS A 55 15.64 3.41 3.50
N ASP A 56 15.50 4.55 2.82
CA ASP A 56 14.48 5.56 3.13
C ASP A 56 13.06 4.98 3.07
N VAL A 57 12.34 5.08 4.19
CA VAL A 57 10.94 4.67 4.31
C VAL A 57 9.98 5.85 4.22
N GLU A 58 10.45 7.08 4.42
CA GLU A 58 9.57 8.26 4.50
C GLU A 58 9.06 8.68 3.13
N ALA A 59 9.88 8.58 2.07
CA ALA A 59 9.41 8.84 0.72
C ALA A 59 8.30 7.86 0.27
N PRO A 60 8.48 6.52 0.37
CA PRO A 60 7.39 5.56 0.16
C PRO A 60 6.14 5.86 0.99
N ARG A 61 6.31 6.12 2.29
CA ARG A 61 5.20 6.40 3.22
C ARG A 61 4.41 7.64 2.81
N ARG A 62 5.10 8.71 2.42
CA ARG A 62 4.47 9.94 1.90
C ARG A 62 3.70 9.67 0.62
N ASN A 63 4.26 8.91 -0.30
CA ASN A 63 3.61 8.56 -1.56
C ASN A 63 2.33 7.73 -1.33
N LEU A 64 2.36 6.77 -0.41
CA LEU A 64 1.17 5.99 -0.01
C LEU A 64 0.07 6.87 0.58
N LYS A 65 0.42 7.83 1.46
CA LYS A 65 -0.54 8.80 1.98
C LYS A 65 -1.17 9.64 0.87
N LEU A 66 -0.35 10.15 -0.04
CA LEU A 66 -0.82 10.93 -1.18
C LEU A 66 -1.73 10.12 -2.11
N ALA A 67 -1.48 8.82 -2.24
CA ALA A 67 -2.31 7.91 -3.02
C ALA A 67 -3.67 7.60 -2.35
N GLY A 68 -3.87 7.97 -1.08
CA GLY A 68 -5.12 7.77 -0.35
C GLY A 68 -5.10 6.63 0.69
N ALA A 69 -3.93 6.08 1.02
CA ALA A 69 -3.83 5.09 2.10
C ALA A 69 -4.06 5.75 3.48
N THR A 70 -5.00 5.19 4.25
CA THR A 70 -5.39 5.73 5.57
C THR A 70 -4.53 5.19 6.71
N LYS A 71 -4.17 3.91 6.64
CA LYS A 71 -3.26 3.23 7.57
C LYS A 71 -2.04 2.71 6.82
N ILE A 72 -0.86 2.82 7.42
CA ILE A 72 0.39 2.39 6.79
C ILE A 72 1.14 1.43 7.72
N PHE A 73 1.55 0.30 7.16
CA PHE A 73 2.38 -0.70 7.81
C PHE A 73 3.78 -0.70 7.21
N GLU A 74 4.79 -0.83 8.06
CA GLU A 74 6.19 -1.00 7.69
C GLU A 74 6.55 -2.45 7.97
N ILE A 75 6.93 -3.20 6.94
CA ILE A 75 7.16 -4.64 7.04
C ILE A 75 8.51 -5.07 6.47
N SER A 76 9.05 -6.12 7.07
CA SER A 76 10.09 -6.94 6.48
C SER A 76 9.65 -8.40 6.48
N VAL A 77 9.98 -9.12 5.41
CA VAL A 77 9.79 -10.59 5.38
C VAL A 77 10.74 -11.33 6.33
N HIS A 78 11.75 -10.63 6.85
CA HIS A 78 12.68 -11.13 7.86
C HIS A 78 12.26 -10.77 9.28
N ASP A 79 11.17 -10.01 9.44
CA ASP A 79 10.60 -9.61 10.72
C ASP A 79 9.16 -10.15 10.84
N GLN A 80 9.02 -11.29 11.52
CA GLN A 80 7.74 -11.95 11.71
C GLN A 80 6.72 -11.06 12.45
N GLU A 81 7.17 -10.26 13.41
CA GLU A 81 6.27 -9.40 14.19
C GLU A 81 5.62 -8.32 13.29
N SER A 82 6.38 -7.81 12.31
CA SER A 82 5.85 -6.86 11.34
C SER A 82 4.77 -7.47 10.45
N LEU A 83 4.91 -8.74 10.08
CA LEU A 83 3.94 -9.48 9.27
C LEU A 83 2.69 -9.80 10.11
N ASP A 84 2.88 -10.25 11.34
CA ASP A 84 1.78 -10.58 12.25
C ASP A 84 0.89 -9.36 12.50
N ARG A 85 1.47 -8.18 12.76
CA ARG A 85 0.72 -6.92 12.91
C ARG A 85 -0.10 -6.55 11.68
N LEU A 86 0.38 -6.85 10.48
CA LEU A 86 -0.36 -6.61 9.23
C LEU A 86 -1.49 -7.64 9.08
N CYS A 87 -1.21 -8.92 9.34
CA CYS A 87 -2.21 -9.99 9.27
C CYS A 87 -3.32 -9.79 10.31
N ASP A 88 -2.98 -9.46 11.55
CA ASP A 88 -3.94 -9.17 12.62
C ASP A 88 -4.91 -8.06 12.23
N TYR A 89 -4.44 -7.07 11.45
CA TYR A 89 -5.32 -6.02 10.95
C TYR A 89 -6.24 -6.48 9.82
N ILE A 90 -5.73 -7.33 8.92
CA ILE A 90 -6.50 -7.81 7.77
C ILE A 90 -7.57 -8.83 8.20
N TYR A 91 -7.28 -9.63 9.23
CA TYR A 91 -8.15 -10.71 9.69
C TYR A 91 -8.96 -10.38 10.95
N SER A 92 -8.90 -9.14 11.45
CA SER A 92 -9.77 -8.67 12.55
C SER A 92 -11.21 -8.44 12.09
#